data_AF-A0A0D7AIJ9-F1
#
_entry.id   AF-A0A0D7AIJ9-F1
#
_cell.length_a   1.000
_cell.length_b   1.000
_cell.length_c   1.000
_cell.angle_alpha   90.00
_cell.angle_beta   90.00
_cell.angle_gamma   90.00
#
_symmetry.space_group_name_H-M   'P 1'
#
loop_
_entity.id
_entity.type
_entity.pdbx_description
1 polymer ?
#
loop_
_entity_poly.entity_id
_entity_poly.type
_entity_poly.pdbx_seq_one_letter_code
_entity_poly.pdbx_strand_id
1 'polypeptide(L)'
;KQAADRRTRRDRVQNQIKSWRRQLPALKRTYLAWKAHGPPAGSEETSWSVTVHSFRGIREETFRAVEGSHSLNETMAYNGVIGATPESPQVAFTFHFLESYRQLHRTCPRLSIEAMARAIQNLHAVPRKAYLARQLSSAYDIYLEILCSVDSDIKSRLHRSDPKVQAWLLCAPCMYRLQDDIELRPSMLMACDGNNSLKLIDSHFRVGETRKDDRKLRGFHFLEPDDVDRFKDDVARGQAMHQKKSLASAAATATVANHPNDDVAWLNAEELDENMKVQMDACVERWKAAGPEAKKKMVELFAVSGIFIAVCRHGHVLVMCDMIRSGELYVQRDSF
;
A
#
# COMPACT_ATOMS: atom_id res chain seq x y z
N LYS A 1 5.64 -35.28 -30.40
CA LYS A 1 5.72 -35.24 -28.92
C LYS A 1 5.57 -33.79 -28.48
N GLN A 2 4.36 -33.37 -28.05
CA GLN A 2 4.17 -32.05 -27.43
C GLN A 2 4.94 -32.05 -26.11
N ALA A 3 5.85 -31.09 -25.93
CA ALA A 3 6.53 -30.91 -24.65
C ALA A 3 5.47 -30.63 -23.58
N ALA A 4 5.45 -31.46 -22.52
CA ALA A 4 4.60 -31.23 -21.36
C ALA A 4 4.88 -29.82 -20.82
N ASP A 5 3.84 -28.99 -20.67
CA ASP A 5 3.98 -27.64 -20.15
C ASP A 5 4.40 -27.70 -18.67
N ARG A 6 5.70 -27.57 -18.42
CA ARG A 6 6.29 -27.57 -17.07
C ARG A 6 6.04 -26.26 -16.31
N ARG A 7 5.30 -25.29 -16.89
CA ARG A 7 4.99 -24.01 -16.24
C ARG A 7 3.92 -24.23 -15.17
N THR A 8 4.35 -24.49 -13.95
CA THR A 8 3.46 -24.39 -12.78
C THR A 8 3.03 -22.93 -12.63
N ARG A 9 1.71 -22.66 -12.72
CA ARG A 9 1.16 -21.32 -12.47
C ARG A 9 1.48 -20.77 -11.07
N ARG A 10 1.93 -21.64 -10.16
CA ARG A 10 2.28 -21.38 -8.76
C ARG A 10 3.34 -20.29 -8.61
N ASP A 11 4.44 -20.39 -9.36
CA ASP A 11 5.62 -19.53 -9.15
C ASP A 11 5.76 -18.40 -10.17
N ARG A 12 4.81 -18.25 -11.09
CA ARG A 12 4.89 -17.28 -12.20
C ARG A 12 5.12 -15.85 -11.71
N VAL A 13 4.36 -15.42 -10.71
CA VAL A 13 4.47 -14.08 -10.12
C VAL A 13 5.83 -13.90 -9.46
N GLN A 14 6.24 -14.87 -8.65
CA GLN A 14 7.52 -14.83 -7.94
C GLN A 14 8.73 -14.83 -8.89
N ASN A 15 8.70 -15.60 -9.97
CA ASN A 15 9.75 -15.62 -10.98
C ASN A 15 9.81 -14.30 -11.76
N GLN A 16 8.65 -13.72 -12.07
CA GLN A 16 8.57 -12.39 -12.68
C GLN A 16 9.17 -11.32 -11.76
N ILE A 17 8.83 -11.34 -10.47
CA ILE A 17 9.41 -10.43 -9.45
C ILE A 17 10.93 -10.59 -9.40
N LYS A 18 11.44 -11.82 -9.31
CA LYS A 18 12.89 -12.10 -9.29
C LYS A 18 13.59 -11.59 -10.55
N SER A 19 12.99 -11.80 -11.73
CA SER A 19 13.56 -11.37 -13.01
C SER A 19 13.60 -9.84 -13.12
N TRP A 20 12.56 -9.14 -12.64
CA TRP A 20 12.55 -7.68 -12.53
C TRP A 20 13.60 -7.15 -11.54
N ARG A 21 13.71 -7.74 -10.35
CA ARG A 21 14.71 -7.34 -9.35
C ARG A 21 16.14 -7.44 -9.87
N ARG A 22 16.45 -8.47 -10.65
CA ARG A 22 17.77 -8.63 -11.29
C ARG A 22 18.07 -7.50 -12.27
N GLN A 23 17.06 -6.99 -12.97
CA GLN A 23 17.22 -5.92 -13.97
C GLN A 23 17.15 -4.51 -13.36
N LEU A 24 16.57 -4.35 -12.16
CA LEU A 24 16.29 -3.06 -11.54
C LEU A 24 17.49 -2.09 -11.49
N PRO A 25 18.73 -2.51 -11.13
CA PRO A 25 19.87 -1.58 -11.10
C PRO A 25 20.18 -0.99 -12.48
N ALA A 26 20.13 -1.80 -13.52
CA ALA A 26 20.32 -1.38 -14.90
C ALA A 26 19.18 -0.45 -15.36
N LEU A 27 17.92 -0.84 -15.09
CA LEU A 27 16.74 -0.04 -15.44
C LEU A 27 16.74 1.33 -14.77
N LYS A 28 17.19 1.43 -13.51
CA LYS A 28 17.37 2.72 -12.83
C LYS A 28 18.37 3.59 -13.58
N ARG A 29 19.54 3.04 -13.91
CA ARG A 29 20.60 3.76 -14.62
C ARG A 29 20.11 4.26 -15.98
N THR A 30 19.45 3.40 -16.77
CA THR A 30 18.98 3.76 -18.11
C THR A 30 17.80 4.73 -18.07
N TYR A 31 16.90 4.61 -17.09
CA TYR A 31 15.85 5.60 -16.85
C TYR A 31 16.43 7.00 -16.58
N LEU A 32 17.46 7.09 -15.72
CA LEU A 32 18.12 8.36 -15.43
C LEU A 32 18.88 8.91 -16.65
N ALA A 33 19.59 8.07 -17.39
CA ALA A 33 20.30 8.45 -18.61
C ALA A 33 19.32 8.99 -19.68
N TRP A 34 18.22 8.27 -19.92
CA TRP A 34 17.15 8.72 -20.81
C TRP A 34 16.53 10.04 -20.35
N LYS A 35 16.29 10.21 -19.04
CA LYS A 35 15.72 11.45 -18.51
C LYS A 35 16.65 12.65 -18.67
N ALA A 36 17.97 12.43 -18.61
CA ALA A 36 18.98 13.48 -18.75
C ALA A 36 19.30 13.84 -20.20
N HIS A 37 19.32 12.84 -21.10
CA HIS A 37 19.88 12.99 -22.45
C HIS A 37 18.93 12.60 -23.58
N GLY A 38 17.78 12.01 -23.26
CA GLY A 38 16.88 11.42 -24.26
C GLY A 38 17.39 10.09 -24.82
N PRO A 39 16.80 9.61 -25.92
CA PRO A 39 17.19 8.36 -26.56
C PRO A 39 18.60 8.45 -27.18
N PRO A 40 19.46 7.42 -27.03
CA PRO A 40 20.77 7.38 -27.64
C PRO A 40 20.69 7.16 -29.16
N ALA A 41 21.77 7.48 -29.88
CA ALA A 41 21.95 7.05 -31.26
C ALA A 41 22.09 5.51 -31.31
N GLY A 42 21.30 4.83 -32.13
CA GLY A 42 21.28 3.37 -32.18
C GLY A 42 22.51 2.78 -32.88
N SER A 43 22.98 1.60 -32.43
CA SER A 43 23.97 0.78 -33.14
C SER A 43 23.30 -0.17 -34.16
N GLU A 44 24.07 -0.79 -35.06
CA GLU A 44 23.53 -1.55 -36.19
C GLU A 44 23.20 -3.03 -35.91
N GLU A 45 23.58 -3.59 -34.76
CA GLU A 45 23.83 -5.04 -34.73
C GLU A 45 22.69 -5.95 -34.24
N THR A 46 21.56 -5.45 -33.72
CA THR A 46 20.38 -6.32 -33.48
C THR A 46 19.11 -5.51 -33.31
N SER A 47 18.02 -5.90 -33.98
CA SER A 47 16.73 -5.20 -33.92
C SER A 47 15.56 -6.10 -33.52
N TRP A 48 14.66 -5.63 -32.67
CA TRP A 48 13.41 -6.33 -32.31
C TRP A 48 12.22 -5.37 -32.30
N SER A 49 11.04 -5.84 -32.68
CA SER A 49 9.79 -5.05 -32.69
C SER A 49 8.97 -5.29 -31.43
N VAL A 50 8.39 -4.22 -30.88
CA VAL A 50 7.49 -4.26 -29.72
C VAL A 50 6.32 -3.31 -29.97
N THR A 51 5.12 -3.71 -29.57
CA THR A 51 3.96 -2.81 -29.57
C THR A 51 4.09 -1.82 -28.40
N VAL A 52 4.29 -0.53 -28.71
CA VAL A 52 4.43 0.55 -27.73
C VAL A 52 3.12 1.30 -27.57
N HIS A 53 2.65 1.39 -26.33
CA HIS A 53 1.47 2.13 -25.91
C HIS A 53 1.88 3.50 -25.33
N SER A 54 1.26 4.56 -25.85
CA SER A 54 1.46 5.94 -25.38
C SER A 54 0.23 6.81 -25.63
N PHE A 55 0.17 8.01 -25.03
CA PHE A 55 -0.85 9.00 -25.40
C PHE A 55 -0.71 9.49 -26.85
N ARG A 56 0.47 9.39 -27.45
CA ARG A 56 0.72 9.79 -28.84
C ARG A 56 0.28 8.75 -29.88
N GLY A 57 -0.05 7.55 -29.46
CA GLY A 57 -0.40 6.45 -30.36
C GLY A 57 -0.03 5.08 -29.80
N ILE A 58 -0.61 4.05 -30.44
CA ILE A 58 -0.18 2.65 -30.34
C ILE A 58 0.57 2.34 -31.63
N ARG A 59 1.85 1.97 -31.54
CA ARG A 59 2.71 1.72 -32.71
C ARG A 59 3.60 0.51 -32.50
N GLU A 60 3.99 -0.14 -33.59
CA GLU A 60 5.14 -1.04 -33.58
C GLU A 60 6.42 -0.20 -33.61
N GLU A 61 7.32 -0.45 -32.67
CA GLU A 61 8.61 0.24 -32.59
C GLU A 61 9.72 -0.79 -32.58
N THR A 62 10.72 -0.56 -33.43
CA THR A 62 11.89 -1.42 -33.52
C THR A 62 13.01 -0.82 -32.70
N PHE A 63 13.48 -1.56 -31.71
CA PHE A 63 14.58 -1.14 -30.85
C PHE A 63 15.86 -1.81 -31.31
N ARG A 64 16.94 -1.02 -31.29
CA ARG A 64 18.30 -1.48 -31.61
C ARG A 64 19.10 -1.65 -30.34
N ALA A 65 19.85 -2.74 -30.23
CA ALA A 65 20.67 -3.02 -29.06
C ALA A 65 21.58 -1.83 -28.73
N VAL A 66 21.60 -1.41 -27.46
CA VAL A 66 22.54 -0.39 -26.99
C VAL A 66 23.77 -1.10 -26.42
N GLU A 67 24.97 -0.61 -26.74
CA GLU A 67 26.21 -1.19 -26.23
C GLU A 67 26.20 -1.23 -24.69
N GLY A 68 26.58 -2.38 -24.12
CA GLY A 68 26.55 -2.62 -22.68
C GLY A 68 25.16 -2.93 -22.09
N SER A 69 24.11 -3.03 -22.91
CA SER A 69 22.79 -3.47 -22.46
C SER A 69 22.75 -5.00 -22.28
N HIS A 70 22.30 -5.47 -21.12
CA HIS A 70 22.21 -6.90 -20.78
C HIS A 70 20.79 -7.46 -20.88
N SER A 71 19.78 -6.62 -21.12
CA SER A 71 18.40 -7.07 -21.36
C SER A 71 17.66 -6.21 -22.38
N LEU A 72 16.57 -6.76 -22.95
CA LEU A 72 15.69 -6.02 -23.86
C LEU A 72 15.06 -4.80 -23.18
N ASN A 73 14.65 -4.94 -21.92
CA ASN A 73 14.08 -3.85 -21.14
C ASN A 73 15.09 -2.75 -20.85
N GLU A 74 16.37 -3.08 -20.69
CA GLU A 74 17.43 -2.08 -20.52
C GLU A 74 17.58 -1.21 -21.77
N THR A 75 17.62 -1.83 -22.96
CA THR A 75 17.65 -1.09 -24.23
C THR A 75 16.38 -0.27 -24.47
N MET A 76 15.20 -0.83 -24.22
CA MET A 76 13.95 -0.07 -24.34
C MET A 76 13.93 1.13 -23.38
N ALA A 77 14.46 0.97 -22.17
CA ALA A 77 14.49 2.04 -21.17
C ALA A 77 15.40 3.20 -21.60
N TYR A 78 16.51 2.94 -22.29
CA TYR A 78 17.29 4.00 -22.94
C TYR A 78 16.47 4.80 -23.95
N ASN A 79 15.47 4.18 -24.58
CA ASN A 79 14.57 4.82 -25.54
C ASN A 79 13.28 5.36 -24.89
N GLY A 80 13.20 5.40 -23.56
CA GLY A 80 12.07 5.97 -22.83
C GLY A 80 10.86 5.04 -22.71
N VAL A 81 11.08 3.73 -22.85
CA VAL A 81 10.02 2.71 -22.92
C VAL A 81 10.33 1.57 -21.96
N ILE A 82 9.31 0.96 -21.35
CA ILE A 82 9.47 -0.22 -20.50
C ILE A 82 8.46 -1.30 -20.85
N GLY A 83 8.93 -2.54 -20.91
CA GLY A 83 8.11 -3.70 -21.25
C GLY A 83 7.14 -4.10 -20.14
N ALA A 84 6.05 -4.77 -20.54
CA ALA A 84 5.09 -5.38 -19.62
C ALA A 84 5.59 -6.69 -18.98
N THR A 85 6.69 -7.25 -19.49
CA THR A 85 7.31 -8.49 -18.99
C THR A 85 8.84 -8.37 -18.97
N PRO A 86 9.52 -9.03 -18.03
CA PRO A 86 10.97 -8.85 -17.84
C PRO A 86 11.83 -9.49 -18.92
N GLU A 87 11.42 -10.63 -19.49
CA GLU A 87 12.32 -11.46 -20.34
C GLU A 87 11.99 -11.37 -21.82
N SER A 88 10.70 -11.31 -22.17
CA SER A 88 10.26 -11.29 -23.57
C SER A 88 9.07 -10.33 -23.74
N PRO A 89 9.33 -9.01 -23.71
CA PRO A 89 8.28 -8.00 -23.85
C PRO A 89 7.79 -7.91 -25.29
N GLN A 90 6.50 -8.20 -25.49
CA GLN A 90 5.78 -7.94 -26.76
C GLN A 90 4.97 -6.64 -26.70
N VAL A 91 4.69 -6.16 -25.49
CA VAL A 91 3.94 -4.93 -25.21
C VAL A 91 4.78 -4.10 -24.27
N ALA A 92 4.89 -2.81 -24.55
CA ALA A 92 5.61 -1.86 -23.74
C ALA A 92 4.86 -0.53 -23.62
N PHE A 93 5.26 0.28 -22.65
CA PHE A 93 4.65 1.57 -22.35
C PHE A 93 5.74 2.64 -22.24
N THR A 94 5.48 3.82 -22.78
CA THR A 94 6.41 4.95 -22.61
C THR A 94 6.45 5.40 -21.15
N PHE A 95 7.62 5.83 -20.66
CA PHE A 95 7.74 6.42 -19.32
C PHE A 95 6.87 7.66 -19.16
N HIS A 96 6.71 8.49 -20.20
CA HIS A 96 5.79 9.63 -20.17
C HIS A 96 4.33 9.23 -19.94
N PHE A 97 3.88 8.12 -20.54
CA PHE A 97 2.54 7.59 -20.29
C PHE A 97 2.38 7.13 -18.83
N LEU A 98 3.36 6.38 -18.30
CA LEU A 98 3.34 5.90 -16.91
C LEU A 98 3.42 7.05 -15.90
N GLU A 99 4.21 8.08 -16.20
CA GLU A 99 4.28 9.32 -15.41
C GLU A 99 2.95 10.07 -15.42
N SER A 100 2.36 10.26 -16.59
CA SER A 100 1.06 10.91 -16.71
C SER A 100 -0.03 10.15 -15.95
N TYR A 101 -0.06 8.81 -16.09
CA TYR A 101 -0.97 7.98 -15.30
C TYR A 101 -0.74 8.13 -13.79
N ARG A 102 0.52 8.16 -13.34
CA ARG A 102 0.86 8.38 -11.92
C ARG A 102 0.28 9.71 -11.40
N GLN A 103 0.40 10.80 -12.15
CA GLN A 103 -0.14 12.11 -11.72
C GLN A 103 -1.68 12.15 -11.75
N LEU A 104 -2.29 11.55 -12.77
CA LEU A 104 -3.75 11.44 -12.86
C LEU A 104 -4.31 10.61 -11.70
N HIS A 105 -3.68 9.48 -11.37
CA HIS A 105 -4.10 8.61 -10.27
C HIS A 105 -3.90 9.28 -8.90
N ARG A 106 -2.86 10.11 -8.73
CA ARG A 106 -2.67 10.90 -7.49
C ARG A 106 -3.81 11.89 -7.25
N THR A 107 -4.30 12.52 -8.32
CA THR A 107 -5.38 13.51 -8.25
C THR A 107 -6.76 12.85 -8.18
N CYS A 108 -6.92 11.71 -8.85
CA CYS A 108 -8.16 10.93 -8.88
C CYS A 108 -7.85 9.45 -8.60
N PRO A 109 -7.79 9.03 -7.33
CA PRO A 109 -7.52 7.63 -6.95
C PRO A 109 -8.55 6.62 -7.47
N ARG A 110 -9.73 7.09 -7.91
CA ARG A 110 -10.76 6.25 -8.54
C ARG A 110 -10.42 5.85 -9.98
N LEU A 111 -9.43 6.48 -10.61
CA LEU A 111 -8.99 6.16 -11.97
C LEU A 111 -8.14 4.89 -11.97
N SER A 112 -8.80 3.73 -12.00
CA SER A 112 -8.12 2.43 -11.95
C SER A 112 -7.22 2.17 -13.17
N ILE A 113 -6.30 1.22 -13.02
CA ILE A 113 -5.45 0.71 -14.12
C ILE A 113 -6.31 0.18 -15.27
N GLU A 114 -7.42 -0.49 -14.94
CA GLU A 114 -8.40 -0.98 -15.92
C GLU A 114 -9.04 0.17 -16.69
N ALA A 115 -9.47 1.24 -16.00
CA ALA A 115 -10.04 2.42 -16.63
C ALA A 115 -9.01 3.10 -17.55
N MET A 116 -7.76 3.23 -17.12
CA MET A 116 -6.70 3.80 -17.95
C MET A 116 -6.35 2.93 -19.17
N ALA A 117 -6.28 1.61 -18.99
CA ALA A 117 -6.05 0.66 -20.09
C ALA A 117 -7.19 0.70 -21.13
N ARG A 118 -8.43 0.92 -20.70
CA ARG A 118 -9.56 1.15 -21.61
C ARG A 118 -9.49 2.53 -22.27
N ALA A 119 -9.15 3.57 -21.52
CA ALA A 119 -9.04 4.92 -22.03
C ALA A 119 -8.02 5.00 -23.17
N ILE A 120 -6.84 4.39 -23.02
CA ILE A 120 -5.83 4.40 -24.08
C ILE A 120 -6.27 3.61 -25.33
N GLN A 121 -7.00 2.51 -25.17
CA GLN A 121 -7.55 1.76 -26.31
C GLN A 121 -8.62 2.58 -27.04
N ASN A 122 -9.52 3.23 -26.30
CA ASN A 122 -10.56 4.10 -26.86
C ASN A 122 -9.97 5.33 -27.56
N LEU A 123 -8.97 5.98 -26.96
CA LEU A 123 -8.30 7.16 -27.53
C LEU A 123 -7.69 6.87 -28.90
N HIS A 124 -7.25 5.63 -29.14
CA HIS A 124 -6.62 5.21 -30.40
C HIS A 124 -7.55 4.34 -31.27
N ALA A 125 -8.84 4.28 -30.95
CA ALA A 125 -9.84 3.49 -31.67
C ALA A 125 -9.46 1.99 -31.84
N VAL A 126 -8.77 1.41 -30.86
CA VAL A 126 -8.37 -0.01 -30.88
C VAL A 126 -9.36 -0.88 -30.09
N PRO A 127 -9.70 -2.09 -30.58
CA PRO A 127 -10.60 -3.01 -29.88
C PRO A 127 -10.13 -3.35 -28.46
N ARG A 128 -11.09 -3.67 -27.60
CA ARG A 128 -10.81 -3.96 -26.20
C ARG A 128 -9.92 -5.20 -26.04
N LYS A 129 -8.72 -5.02 -25.47
CA LYS A 129 -7.83 -6.11 -25.09
C LYS A 129 -7.90 -6.34 -23.58
N ALA A 130 -8.56 -7.42 -23.16
CA ALA A 130 -8.80 -7.74 -21.74
C ALA A 130 -7.52 -7.98 -20.91
N TYR A 131 -6.40 -8.28 -21.57
CA TYR A 131 -5.12 -8.51 -20.90
C TYR A 131 -4.28 -7.23 -20.73
N LEU A 132 -4.65 -6.11 -21.36
CA LEU A 132 -3.83 -4.89 -21.33
C LEU A 132 -3.71 -4.31 -19.93
N ALA A 133 -4.77 -4.34 -19.12
CA ALA A 133 -4.70 -3.83 -17.75
C ALA A 133 -3.67 -4.58 -16.90
N ARG A 134 -3.51 -5.89 -17.11
CA ARG A 134 -2.48 -6.69 -16.43
C ARG A 134 -1.08 -6.33 -16.93
N GLN A 135 -0.93 -6.11 -18.23
CA GLN A 135 0.34 -5.69 -18.83
C GLN A 135 0.74 -4.30 -18.34
N LEU A 136 -0.22 -3.36 -18.30
CA LEU A 136 -0.03 -2.03 -17.75
C LEU A 136 0.33 -2.09 -16.27
N SER A 137 -0.38 -2.88 -15.45
CA SER A 137 -0.03 -3.05 -14.04
C SER A 137 1.39 -3.56 -13.86
N SER A 138 1.83 -4.55 -14.64
CA SER A 138 3.22 -5.02 -14.52
C SER A 138 4.25 -3.98 -14.92
N ALA A 139 4.00 -3.20 -15.98
CA ALA A 139 4.89 -2.13 -16.41
C ALA A 139 4.90 -0.95 -15.40
N TYR A 140 3.74 -0.67 -14.81
CA TYR A 140 3.59 0.37 -13.80
C TYR A 140 4.28 -0.01 -12.49
N ASP A 141 4.17 -1.26 -12.04
CA ASP A 141 4.86 -1.77 -10.84
C ASP A 141 6.38 -1.61 -10.97
N ILE A 142 6.99 -2.01 -12.09
CA ILE A 142 8.43 -1.84 -12.28
C ILE A 142 8.84 -0.37 -12.43
N TYR A 143 7.99 0.46 -13.04
CA TYR A 143 8.21 1.91 -13.10
C TYR A 143 8.20 2.55 -11.70
N LEU A 144 7.26 2.17 -10.83
CA LEU A 144 7.25 2.61 -9.44
C LEU A 144 8.48 2.13 -8.68
N GLU A 145 8.92 0.88 -8.90
CA GLU A 145 10.13 0.35 -8.28
C GLU A 145 11.40 1.12 -8.71
N ILE A 146 11.51 1.50 -9.98
CA ILE A 146 12.60 2.37 -10.49
C ILE A 146 12.61 3.68 -9.71
N LEU A 147 11.46 4.33 -9.54
CA LEU A 147 11.35 5.59 -8.82
C LEU A 147 11.68 5.44 -7.34
N CYS A 148 11.20 4.38 -6.69
CA CYS A 148 11.54 4.07 -5.31
C CYS A 148 13.06 3.87 -5.13
N SER A 149 13.70 3.21 -6.10
CA SER A 149 15.16 3.04 -6.08
C SER A 149 15.91 4.37 -6.27
N VAL A 150 15.43 5.24 -7.16
CA VAL A 150 15.97 6.61 -7.31
C VAL A 150 15.79 7.43 -6.03
N ASP A 151 14.60 7.40 -5.42
CA ASP A 151 14.31 8.10 -4.16
C ASP A 151 15.20 7.58 -3.02
N SER A 152 15.48 6.28 -2.99
CA SER A 152 16.41 5.67 -2.03
C SER A 152 17.84 6.20 -2.22
N ASP A 153 18.32 6.31 -3.46
CA ASP A 153 19.63 6.91 -3.76
C ASP A 153 19.69 8.39 -3.34
N ILE A 154 18.62 9.16 -3.60
CA ILE A 154 18.51 10.56 -3.20
C ILE A 154 18.55 10.69 -1.68
N LYS A 155 17.76 9.89 -0.95
CA LYS A 155 17.77 9.86 0.52
C LYS A 155 19.15 9.54 1.05
N SER A 156 19.83 8.55 0.47
CA SER A 156 21.18 8.17 0.85
C SER A 156 22.18 9.32 0.65
N ARG A 157 22.17 9.95 -0.52
CA ARG A 157 23.05 11.09 -0.84
C ARG A 157 22.77 12.34 -0.01
N LEU A 158 21.54 12.53 0.45
CA LEU A 158 21.15 13.61 1.34
C LEU A 158 21.32 13.26 2.83
N HIS A 159 21.89 12.10 3.16
CA HIS A 159 22.04 11.58 4.53
C HIS A 159 20.70 11.43 5.29
N ARG A 160 19.63 11.13 4.55
CA ARG A 160 18.26 10.94 5.05
C ARG A 160 17.83 9.47 5.07
N SER A 161 18.77 8.52 5.04
CA SER A 161 18.46 7.09 5.14
C SER A 161 18.25 6.61 6.57
N ASP A 162 18.73 7.35 7.56
CA ASP A 162 18.55 7.03 8.98
C ASP A 162 17.06 7.22 9.38
N PRO A 163 16.39 6.18 9.92
CA PRO A 163 15.02 6.29 10.44
C PRO A 163 14.81 7.44 11.43
N LYS A 164 15.80 7.78 12.26
CA LYS A 164 15.71 8.92 13.19
C LYS A 164 15.63 10.25 12.45
N VAL A 165 16.48 10.42 11.45
CA VAL A 165 16.47 11.61 10.58
C VAL A 165 15.15 11.68 9.82
N GLN A 166 14.64 10.55 9.31
CA GLN A 166 13.35 10.50 8.63
C GLN A 166 12.19 10.86 9.56
N ALA A 167 12.20 10.40 10.81
CA ALA A 167 11.21 10.77 11.82
C ALA A 167 11.17 12.29 12.05
N TRP A 168 12.33 12.94 12.16
CA TRP A 168 12.44 14.39 12.32
C TRP A 168 11.98 15.18 11.09
N LEU A 169 12.08 14.57 9.90
CA LEU A 169 11.68 15.18 8.63
C LEU A 169 10.23 14.89 8.23
N LEU A 170 9.47 14.10 9.00
CA LEU A 170 8.07 13.77 8.68
C LEU A 170 7.20 15.03 8.54
N CYS A 171 7.30 15.91 9.52
CA CYS A 171 6.56 17.16 9.57
C CYS A 171 7.42 18.18 10.32
N ALA A 172 8.05 19.09 9.58
CA ALA A 172 8.93 20.09 10.18
C ALA A 172 8.28 20.84 11.34
N PRO A 173 7.03 21.35 11.24
CA PRO A 173 6.38 22.01 12.37
C PRO A 173 6.10 21.12 13.60
N CYS A 174 5.97 19.81 13.43
CA CYS A 174 5.66 18.90 14.54
C CYS A 174 6.88 18.23 15.15
N MET A 175 7.91 17.97 14.34
CA MET A 175 9.03 17.09 14.69
C MET A 175 10.37 17.82 14.80
N TYR A 176 10.50 19.01 14.20
CA TYR A 176 11.72 19.80 14.24
C TYR A 176 11.58 20.94 15.25
N ARG A 177 12.00 20.68 16.50
CA ARG A 177 11.96 21.66 17.61
C ARG A 177 13.26 22.43 17.73
N LEU A 178 13.18 23.75 17.84
CA LEU A 178 14.30 24.63 18.13
C LEU A 178 14.52 24.75 19.64
N GLN A 179 15.71 25.22 20.05
CA GLN A 179 16.06 25.37 21.47
C GLN A 179 15.14 26.35 22.20
N ASP A 180 14.68 27.39 21.50
CA ASP A 180 13.84 28.46 22.06
C ASP A 180 12.33 28.20 21.88
N ASP A 181 11.93 27.03 21.34
CA ASP A 181 10.52 26.71 21.15
C ASP A 181 9.83 26.42 22.49
N ILE A 182 8.59 26.91 22.62
CA ILE A 182 7.74 26.62 23.78
C ILE A 182 7.38 25.12 23.77
N GLU A 183 7.61 24.43 24.89
CA GLU A 183 7.22 23.02 25.03
C GLU A 183 5.70 22.88 24.99
N LEU A 184 5.20 22.19 23.96
CA LEU A 184 3.78 21.90 23.79
C LEU A 184 3.37 20.65 24.61
N ARG A 185 2.21 20.73 25.29
CA ARG A 185 1.56 19.61 25.98
C ARG A 185 0.06 19.59 25.64
N PRO A 186 -0.42 18.67 24.78
CA PRO A 186 0.32 17.59 24.10
C PRO A 186 1.31 18.11 23.05
N SER A 187 2.38 17.35 22.81
CA SER A 187 3.48 17.80 21.96
C SER A 187 3.22 17.65 20.45
N MET A 188 2.15 16.93 20.10
CA MET A 188 1.64 16.79 18.75
C MET A 188 0.15 16.49 18.81
N LEU A 189 -0.61 17.04 17.87
CA LEU A 189 -1.96 16.59 17.57
C LEU A 189 -1.91 15.70 16.33
N MET A 190 -2.41 14.47 16.49
CA MET A 190 -2.54 13.50 15.42
C MET A 190 -4.01 13.08 15.28
N ALA A 191 -4.41 12.82 14.05
CA ALA A 191 -5.65 12.14 13.73
C ALA A 191 -5.29 10.78 13.15
N CYS A 192 -5.99 9.75 13.58
CA CYS A 192 -5.84 8.41 13.03
C CYS A 192 -7.21 7.87 12.64
N ASP A 193 -7.25 7.20 11.50
CA ASP A 193 -8.47 6.60 10.96
C ASP A 193 -8.14 5.28 10.26
N GLY A 194 -9.10 4.37 10.31
CA GLY A 194 -9.07 3.09 9.63
C GLY A 194 -10.19 3.01 8.60
N ASN A 195 -9.86 2.82 7.33
CA ASN A 195 -10.87 2.57 6.32
C ASN A 195 -10.96 1.08 6.00
N ASN A 196 -12.19 0.55 6.04
CA ASN A 196 -12.49 -0.80 5.60
C ASN A 196 -12.29 -0.89 4.08
N SER A 197 -11.21 -1.56 3.70
CA SER A 197 -10.86 -1.88 2.34
C SER A 197 -10.60 -3.37 2.30
N LEU A 198 -11.67 -4.12 2.03
CA LEU A 198 -11.71 -5.58 2.02
C LEU A 198 -10.78 -6.12 0.94
N LYS A 199 -9.51 -6.25 1.30
CA LYS A 199 -8.40 -6.61 0.43
C LYS A 199 -7.96 -8.02 0.80
N LEU A 200 -7.67 -8.83 -0.20
CA LEU A 200 -7.10 -10.17 -0.02
C LEU A 200 -7.95 -11.11 0.87
N ILE A 201 -8.70 -12.01 0.23
CA ILE A 201 -9.38 -13.10 0.94
C ILE A 201 -8.33 -13.99 1.61
N ASP A 202 -8.57 -14.36 2.87
CA ASP A 202 -7.70 -15.20 3.67
C ASP A 202 -7.57 -16.61 3.06
N SER A 203 -6.37 -17.18 3.17
CA SER A 203 -6.08 -18.52 2.67
C SER A 203 -6.94 -19.61 3.28
N HIS A 204 -7.43 -19.43 4.52
CA HIS A 204 -8.35 -20.36 5.17
C HIS A 204 -9.64 -20.56 4.36
N PHE A 205 -10.09 -19.54 3.64
CA PHE A 205 -11.32 -19.59 2.83
C PHE A 205 -11.05 -19.83 1.34
N ARG A 206 -9.78 -19.93 0.92
CA ARG A 206 -9.41 -20.18 -0.48
C ARG A 206 -9.02 -21.64 -0.68
N VAL A 207 -9.60 -22.25 -1.71
CA VAL A 207 -9.15 -23.56 -2.19
C VAL A 207 -7.81 -23.40 -2.93
N GLY A 208 -6.81 -24.16 -2.51
CA GLY A 208 -5.49 -24.23 -3.13
C GLY A 208 -4.37 -23.61 -2.27
N GLU A 209 -3.17 -23.58 -2.82
CA GLU A 209 -2.00 -23.07 -2.11
C GLU A 209 -1.83 -21.56 -2.30
N THR A 210 -1.48 -20.86 -1.22
CA THR A 210 -1.12 -19.44 -1.26
C THR A 210 0.06 -19.23 -2.19
N ARG A 211 -0.08 -18.30 -3.14
CA ARG A 211 1.02 -17.92 -4.03
C ARG A 211 2.05 -17.13 -3.24
N LYS A 212 3.32 -17.44 -3.48
CA LYS A 212 4.43 -16.66 -2.92
C LYS A 212 4.50 -15.30 -3.60
N ASP A 213 4.49 -14.25 -2.78
CA ASP A 213 4.78 -12.87 -3.15
C ASP A 213 5.63 -12.28 -2.02
N ASP A 214 6.91 -12.06 -2.29
CA ASP A 214 7.89 -11.57 -1.30
C ASP A 214 8.17 -10.07 -1.48
N ARG A 215 7.29 -9.34 -2.18
CA ARG A 215 7.39 -7.88 -2.27
C ARG A 215 7.13 -7.28 -0.89
N LYS A 216 7.94 -6.28 -0.55
CA LYS A 216 7.81 -5.49 0.68
C LYS A 216 7.68 -4.02 0.30
N LEU A 217 6.81 -3.29 1.00
CA LEU A 217 6.68 -1.85 0.84
C LEU A 217 7.84 -1.20 1.59
N ARG A 218 8.90 -0.82 0.87
CA ARG A 218 10.13 -0.25 1.44
C ARG A 218 9.96 1.23 1.83
N GLY A 219 9.00 1.53 2.70
CA GLY A 219 8.67 2.89 3.11
C GLY A 219 8.75 3.07 4.61
N PHE A 220 9.41 4.14 5.06
CA PHE A 220 9.47 4.54 6.47
C PHE A 220 8.08 4.65 7.15
N HIS A 221 7.10 5.11 6.39
CA HIS A 221 5.73 5.29 6.86
C HIS A 221 4.97 3.97 7.00
N PHE A 222 5.37 2.90 6.31
CA PHE A 222 4.60 1.66 6.26
C PHE A 222 5.08 0.69 7.34
N LEU A 223 4.22 0.39 8.31
CA LEU A 223 4.53 -0.61 9.34
C LEU A 223 4.24 -2.01 8.78
N GLU A 224 5.22 -2.90 8.89
CA GLU A 224 5.07 -4.29 8.49
C GLU A 224 4.23 -5.07 9.51
N PRO A 225 3.57 -6.18 9.11
CA PRO A 225 2.75 -7.00 10.00
C PRO A 225 3.49 -7.41 11.29
N ASP A 226 4.77 -7.79 11.17
CA ASP A 226 5.61 -8.22 12.28
C ASP A 226 5.80 -7.13 13.36
N ASP A 227 5.72 -5.85 12.99
CA ASP A 227 5.81 -4.74 13.93
C ASP A 227 4.47 -4.49 14.63
N VAL A 228 3.35 -4.64 13.91
CA VAL A 228 1.98 -4.47 14.43
C VAL A 228 1.60 -5.64 15.36
N ASP A 229 1.96 -6.87 15.00
CA ASP A 229 1.58 -8.10 15.72
C ASP A 229 2.17 -8.19 17.14
N ARG A 230 3.20 -7.36 17.46
CA ARG A 230 3.72 -7.23 18.82
C ARG A 230 2.66 -6.74 19.81
N PHE A 231 1.67 -6.00 19.32
CA PHE A 231 0.61 -5.37 20.10
C PHE A 231 -0.74 -6.10 20.00
N LYS A 232 -0.80 -7.26 19.32
CA LYS A 232 -2.06 -7.99 19.06
C LYS A 232 -2.89 -8.31 20.30
N ASP A 233 -2.23 -8.51 21.44
CA ASP A 233 -2.86 -8.90 22.70
C ASP A 233 -3.08 -7.70 23.66
N ASP A 234 -2.67 -6.49 23.28
CA ASP A 234 -2.72 -5.32 24.18
C ASP A 234 -4.13 -4.95 24.59
N VAL A 235 -5.09 -5.02 23.67
CA VAL A 235 -6.49 -4.70 23.96
C VAL A 235 -7.07 -5.69 24.98
N ALA A 236 -6.86 -6.99 24.75
CA ALA A 236 -7.32 -8.03 25.68
C ALA A 236 -6.65 -7.91 27.05
N ARG A 237 -5.34 -7.62 27.09
CA ARG A 237 -4.61 -7.34 28.34
C ARG A 237 -5.15 -6.11 29.06
N GLY A 238 -5.41 -5.03 28.33
CA GLY A 238 -5.98 -3.79 28.86
C GLY A 238 -7.37 -4.00 29.43
N GLN A 239 -8.24 -4.70 28.71
CA GLN A 239 -9.59 -5.06 29.17
C GLN A 239 -9.56 -5.95 30.40
N ALA A 240 -8.69 -6.97 30.44
CA ALA A 240 -8.53 -7.84 31.61
C ALA A 240 -8.00 -7.06 32.82
N MET A 241 -7.11 -6.09 32.61
CA MET A 241 -6.59 -5.22 33.67
C MET A 241 -7.66 -4.26 34.18
N HIS A 242 -8.48 -3.68 33.29
CA HIS A 242 -9.65 -2.87 33.67
C HIS A 242 -10.68 -3.68 34.45
N GLN A 243 -10.99 -4.91 34.03
CA GLN A 243 -11.88 -5.80 34.77
C GLN A 243 -11.34 -6.12 36.15
N LYS A 244 -10.04 -6.45 36.28
CA LYS A 244 -9.40 -6.68 37.59
C LYS A 244 -9.42 -5.44 38.49
N LYS A 245 -9.20 -4.25 37.93
CA LYS A 245 -9.23 -2.99 38.67
C LYS A 245 -10.66 -2.61 39.09
N SER A 246 -11.65 -2.87 38.26
CA SER A 246 -13.08 -2.74 38.57
C SER A 246 -13.48 -3.68 39.72
N LEU A 247 -13.09 -4.96 39.65
CA LEU A 247 -13.32 -5.96 40.71
C LEU A 247 -12.62 -5.59 42.03
N ALA A 248 -11.40 -5.06 41.97
CA ALA A 248 -10.68 -4.59 43.15
C ALA A 248 -11.29 -3.30 43.75
N SER A 249 -11.82 -2.40 42.92
CA SER A 249 -12.52 -1.19 43.38
C SER A 249 -13.90 -1.51 43.97
N ALA A 250 -14.60 -2.52 43.44
CA ALA A 250 -15.88 -3.01 43.96
C ALA A 250 -15.72 -3.69 45.34
N ALA A 251 -14.55 -4.26 45.63
CA ALA A 251 -14.22 -4.80 46.96
C ALA A 251 -13.85 -3.69 47.98
N ALA A 252 -13.49 -2.50 47.53
CA ALA A 252 -13.09 -1.38 48.39
C ALA A 252 -14.17 -0.31 48.59
N THR A 253 -15.17 -0.21 47.70
CA THR A 253 -16.29 0.73 47.86
C THR A 253 -17.56 0.16 47.25
N ALA A 254 -18.41 -0.46 48.08
CA ALA A 254 -19.79 -0.69 47.71
C ALA A 254 -20.52 0.65 47.71
N THR A 255 -20.53 1.41 46.59
CA THR A 255 -21.57 2.41 46.21
C THR A 255 -21.33 3.27 44.95
N VAL A 256 -20.41 2.96 44.01
CA VAL A 256 -20.39 3.72 42.73
C VAL A 256 -20.20 2.80 41.53
N ALA A 257 -21.19 2.80 40.64
CA ALA A 257 -21.22 2.02 39.41
C ALA A 257 -20.22 2.60 38.38
N ASN A 258 -19.33 1.76 37.85
CA ASN A 258 -18.40 2.12 36.78
C ASN A 258 -19.14 2.28 35.45
N HIS A 259 -19.05 3.45 34.81
CA HIS A 259 -19.68 3.79 33.53
C HIS A 259 -18.84 3.24 32.35
N PRO A 260 -19.44 2.60 31.33
CA PRO A 260 -18.71 1.98 30.19
C PRO A 260 -18.31 2.95 29.06
N ASN A 261 -18.29 4.25 29.30
CA ASN A 261 -18.30 5.27 28.24
C ASN A 261 -16.99 6.09 28.10
N ASP A 262 -15.85 5.56 28.54
CA ASP A 262 -14.54 6.21 28.35
C ASP A 262 -14.07 6.22 26.88
N ASP A 263 -14.78 5.53 25.97
CA ASP A 263 -14.35 5.35 24.57
C ASP A 263 -14.87 6.43 23.58
N VAL A 264 -15.65 7.43 24.03
CA VAL A 264 -16.14 8.51 23.14
C VAL A 264 -15.35 9.81 23.38
N ALA A 265 -14.24 9.95 22.66
CA ALA A 265 -13.22 11.01 22.83
C ALA A 265 -13.67 12.48 22.59
N TRP A 266 -14.94 12.76 22.33
CA TRP A 266 -15.44 14.11 22.01
C TRP A 266 -16.42 14.71 23.02
N LEU A 267 -16.75 13.97 24.08
CA LEU A 267 -17.61 14.46 25.15
C LEU A 267 -16.92 14.20 26.48
N ASN A 268 -16.59 15.26 27.22
CA ASN A 268 -16.20 15.13 28.62
C ASN A 268 -17.37 14.49 29.36
N ALA A 269 -17.28 13.19 29.62
CA ALA A 269 -18.31 12.45 30.37
C ALA A 269 -18.54 13.07 31.77
N GLU A 270 -17.58 13.85 32.28
CA GLU A 270 -17.69 14.57 33.55
C GLU A 270 -18.70 15.74 33.51
N GLU A 271 -19.08 16.25 32.34
CA GLU A 271 -20.00 17.39 32.17
C GLU A 271 -21.44 16.98 31.82
N LEU A 272 -21.70 15.68 31.64
CA LEU A 272 -23.03 15.16 31.29
C LEU A 272 -23.78 14.68 32.53
N ASP A 273 -25.03 15.12 32.67
CA ASP A 273 -25.97 14.60 33.68
C ASP A 273 -26.20 13.08 33.48
N GLU A 274 -26.45 12.35 34.58
CA GLU A 274 -26.56 10.88 34.59
C GLU A 274 -27.61 10.37 33.60
N ASN A 275 -28.74 11.09 33.47
CA ASN A 275 -29.80 10.74 32.53
C ASN A 275 -29.35 10.82 31.06
N MET A 276 -28.51 11.79 30.72
CA MET A 276 -27.99 11.95 29.35
C MET A 276 -26.99 10.84 29.01
N LYS A 277 -26.19 10.40 29.97
CA LYS A 277 -25.26 9.28 29.80
C LYS A 277 -25.99 7.96 29.51
N VAL A 278 -27.03 7.66 30.28
CA VAL A 278 -27.86 6.46 30.08
C VAL A 278 -28.54 6.47 28.70
N GLN A 279 -29.05 7.63 28.27
CA GLN A 279 -29.66 7.76 26.94
C GLN A 279 -28.65 7.57 25.81
N MET A 280 -27.42 8.08 25.98
CA MET A 280 -26.35 7.93 25.01
C MET A 280 -25.85 6.48 24.93
N ASP A 281 -25.65 5.82 26.06
CA ASP A 281 -25.27 4.39 26.10
C ASP A 281 -26.35 3.53 25.42
N ALA A 282 -27.62 3.80 25.70
CA ALA A 282 -28.73 3.14 25.01
C ALA A 282 -28.75 3.44 23.50
N CYS A 283 -28.35 4.65 23.09
CA CYS A 283 -28.23 5.03 21.68
C CYS A 283 -27.08 4.28 20.99
N VAL A 284 -25.91 4.21 21.62
CA VAL A 284 -24.74 3.48 21.12
C VAL A 284 -25.03 1.99 20.99
N GLU A 285 -25.65 1.38 21.99
CA GLU A 285 -26.02 -0.03 21.95
C GLU A 285 -27.11 -0.32 20.91
N ARG A 286 -28.13 0.54 20.79
CA ARG A 286 -29.13 0.44 19.70
C ARG A 286 -28.49 0.62 18.32
N TRP A 287 -27.52 1.51 18.17
CA TRP A 287 -26.79 1.73 16.93
C TRP A 287 -25.93 0.53 16.54
N LYS A 288 -25.18 -0.03 17.50
CA LYS A 288 -24.41 -1.27 17.32
C LYS A 288 -25.31 -2.45 16.94
N ALA A 289 -26.46 -2.59 17.61
CA ALA A 289 -27.43 -3.65 17.35
C ALA A 289 -28.18 -3.47 16.01
N ALA A 290 -28.36 -2.23 15.54
CA ALA A 290 -28.94 -1.94 14.22
C ALA A 290 -27.96 -2.18 13.05
N GLY A 291 -26.69 -2.45 13.35
CA GLY A 291 -25.70 -2.83 12.34
C GLY A 291 -26.02 -4.22 11.76
N PRO A 292 -26.12 -4.39 10.44
CA PRO A 292 -26.43 -5.69 9.85
C PRO A 292 -25.31 -6.70 10.16
N GLU A 293 -25.57 -7.70 11.00
CA GLU A 293 -24.62 -8.75 11.39
C GLU A 293 -23.98 -9.48 10.20
N ALA A 294 -24.71 -9.59 9.09
CA ALA A 294 -24.20 -10.16 7.83
C ALA A 294 -22.95 -9.43 7.31
N LYS A 295 -22.78 -8.14 7.61
CA LYS A 295 -21.56 -7.39 7.24
C LYS A 295 -20.36 -7.80 8.09
N LYS A 296 -20.53 -8.18 9.36
CA LYS A 296 -19.42 -8.62 10.23
C LYS A 296 -18.79 -9.91 9.71
N LYS A 297 -19.62 -10.93 9.41
CA LYS A 297 -19.19 -12.21 8.81
C LYS A 297 -18.53 -12.06 7.43
N MET A 298 -18.90 -11.02 6.67
CA MET A 298 -18.27 -10.74 5.38
C MET A 298 -16.82 -10.22 5.54
N VAL A 299 -16.52 -9.45 6.59
CA VAL A 299 -15.16 -8.92 6.84
C VAL A 299 -14.20 -10.04 7.26
N GLU A 300 -14.68 -11.06 7.99
CA GLU A 300 -13.89 -12.23 8.42
C GLU A 300 -13.25 -13.00 7.26
N LEU A 301 -13.84 -12.92 6.07
CA LEU A 301 -13.30 -13.55 4.86
C LEU A 301 -11.93 -13.00 4.46
N PHE A 302 -11.60 -11.77 4.85
CA PHE A 302 -10.44 -11.04 4.37
C PHE A 302 -9.28 -11.08 5.37
N ALA A 303 -8.08 -11.43 4.88
CA ALA A 303 -6.86 -11.33 5.65
C ALA A 303 -6.48 -9.87 5.93
N VAL A 304 -6.75 -8.97 4.97
CA VAL A 304 -6.56 -7.52 5.13
C VAL A 304 -7.92 -6.83 5.01
N SER A 305 -8.50 -6.45 6.14
CA SER A 305 -9.83 -5.82 6.18
C SER A 305 -9.81 -4.34 5.80
N GLY A 306 -8.62 -3.71 5.77
CA GLY A 306 -8.52 -2.28 5.52
C GLY A 306 -7.12 -1.72 5.55
N ILE A 307 -7.06 -0.39 5.64
CA ILE A 307 -5.83 0.36 5.86
C ILE A 307 -6.04 1.32 7.02
N PHE A 308 -5.05 1.39 7.89
CA PHE A 308 -5.01 2.34 8.99
C PHE A 308 -3.96 3.41 8.68
N ILE A 309 -4.28 4.66 8.95
CA ILE A 309 -3.39 5.80 8.72
C ILE A 309 -3.41 6.73 9.92
N ALA A 310 -2.23 7.22 10.29
CA ALA A 310 -2.09 8.32 11.23
C ALA A 310 -1.50 9.53 10.51
N VAL A 311 -2.11 10.69 10.69
CA VAL A 311 -1.69 11.97 10.12
C VAL A 311 -1.53 13.01 11.22
N CYS A 312 -0.58 13.92 11.06
CA CYS A 312 -0.51 15.09 11.95
C CYS A 312 -1.57 16.14 11.54
N ARG A 313 -1.81 17.13 12.40
CA ARG A 313 -2.69 18.28 12.10
C ARG A 313 -2.33 19.07 10.82
N HIS A 314 -1.11 18.93 10.30
CA HIS A 314 -0.66 19.57 9.06
C HIS A 314 -0.88 18.68 7.82
N GLY A 315 -1.51 17.50 7.98
CA GLY A 315 -1.84 16.60 6.87
C GLY A 315 -0.68 15.71 6.40
N HIS A 316 0.45 15.66 7.12
CA HIS A 316 1.52 14.72 6.82
C HIS A 316 1.20 13.35 7.38
N VAL A 317 1.37 12.32 6.55
CA VAL A 317 1.30 10.91 6.97
C VAL A 317 2.46 10.65 7.92
N LEU A 318 2.16 10.16 9.12
CA LEU A 318 3.15 9.76 10.12
C LEU A 318 3.48 8.29 9.95
N VAL A 319 2.43 7.45 9.99
CA VAL A 319 2.51 6.01 9.77
C VAL A 319 1.25 5.52 9.09
N MET A 320 1.36 4.37 8.42
CA MET A 320 0.28 3.64 7.80
C MET A 320 0.55 2.14 7.90
N CYS A 321 -0.49 1.34 8.00
CA CYS A 321 -0.38 -0.11 8.00
C CYS A 321 -1.64 -0.75 7.43
N ASP A 322 -1.51 -2.00 7.00
CA ASP A 322 -2.68 -2.81 6.68
C ASP A 322 -3.42 -3.18 7.97
N MET A 323 -4.76 -3.06 7.95
CA MET A 323 -5.59 -3.61 9.01
C MET A 323 -5.71 -5.11 8.78
N ILE A 324 -5.00 -5.88 9.59
CA ILE A 324 -4.99 -7.34 9.51
C ILE A 324 -5.95 -7.84 10.57
N ARG A 325 -7.00 -8.56 10.15
CA ARG A 325 -8.00 -9.20 11.04
C ARG A 325 -8.42 -8.28 12.19
N SER A 326 -9.35 -7.36 11.93
CA SER A 326 -9.85 -6.42 12.93
C SER A 326 -10.36 -7.12 14.20
N GLY A 327 -9.61 -7.00 15.30
CA GLY A 327 -10.08 -6.50 16.59
C GLY A 327 -11.19 -7.22 17.38
N GLU A 328 -11.82 -8.27 16.89
CA GLU A 328 -12.58 -9.20 17.74
C GLU A 328 -11.82 -10.53 17.73
N LEU A 329 -10.78 -10.63 18.58
CA LEU A 329 -10.17 -11.93 18.90
C LEU A 329 -11.27 -12.77 19.53
N TYR A 330 -11.89 -13.62 18.72
CA TYR A 330 -12.87 -14.59 19.20
C TYR A 330 -12.16 -15.48 20.21
N VAL A 331 -12.52 -15.37 21.48
CA VAL A 331 -12.28 -16.45 22.43
C VAL A 331 -13.05 -17.63 21.85
N GLN A 332 -12.32 -18.59 21.28
CA GLN A 332 -12.85 -19.88 20.92
C GLN A 332 -13.49 -20.42 22.21
N ARG A 333 -14.82 -20.33 22.31
CA ARG A 333 -15.55 -21.11 23.31
C ARG A 333 -15.39 -22.54 22.82
N ASP A 334 -14.54 -23.28 23.52
CA ASP A 334 -14.40 -24.72 23.34
C ASP A 334 -15.80 -25.34 23.25
N SER A 335 -15.99 -26.09 22.18
CA SER A 335 -17.19 -26.83 21.86
C SER A 335 -17.53 -27.78 23.02
N PHE A 336 -18.81 -27.78 23.42
CA PHE A 336 -19.40 -28.92 24.14
C PHE A 336 -19.44 -30.17 23.27
#